data_AF-A0A9K3DHQ4-F1
#
_entry.id   AF-A0A9K3DHQ4-F1
#
_cell.length_a   1.000
_cell.length_b   1.000
_cell.length_c   1.000
_cell.angle_alpha   90.00
_cell.angle_beta   90.00
_cell.angle_gamma   90.00
#
_symmetry.space_group_name_H-M   'P 1'
#
loop_
_entity.id
_entity.type
_entity.pdbx_description
1 polymer ?
#
loop_
_entity_poly.entity_id
_entity_poly.type
_entity_poly.pdbx_seq_one_letter_code
_entity_poly.pdbx_strand_id
1 'polypeptide(L)'
;MAKRIRINWKQEGVEKTFLEACVHQITVNGREGSSLKQASWKTVAENLKTQHNFIVEQRQMKNHYDFLKGKFAAWLKLKNKTGNVYDPVTNSFNLSEEEWQIEMKSNKYVEALRSAPLAFPELCCQLFEGSTSNGFDSWGPSSTLPHPSE
;
A
#
# COMPACT_ATOMS: atom_id res chain seq x y z
N MET A 1 -28.21 -19.28 1.18
CA MET A 1 -26.80 -18.86 1.30
C MET A 1 -26.52 -17.79 0.26
N ALA A 2 -26.27 -16.54 0.67
CA ALA A 2 -25.91 -15.49 -0.28
C ALA A 2 -24.56 -15.83 -0.92
N LYS A 3 -24.52 -15.98 -2.26
CA LYS A 3 -23.26 -16.14 -2.99
C LYS A 3 -22.39 -14.93 -2.68
N ARG A 4 -21.24 -15.12 -2.02
CA ARG A 4 -20.23 -14.07 -1.88
C ARG A 4 -19.76 -13.72 -3.29
N ILE A 5 -20.28 -12.63 -3.84
CA ILE A 5 -19.81 -12.11 -5.12
C ILE A 5 -18.36 -11.71 -4.91
N ARG A 6 -17.44 -12.41 -5.58
CA ARG A 6 -16.02 -12.06 -5.55
C ARG A 6 -15.86 -10.83 -6.43
N ILE A 7 -15.65 -9.69 -5.79
CA ILE A 7 -15.45 -8.42 -6.47
C ILE A 7 -14.15 -8.48 -7.28
N ASN A 8 -14.26 -8.21 -8.57
CA ASN A 8 -13.11 -8.07 -9.44
C ASN A 8 -12.69 -6.59 -9.49
N TRP A 9 -11.64 -6.24 -8.75
CA TRP A 9 -11.07 -4.90 -8.71
C TRP A 9 -10.24 -4.55 -9.95
N LYS A 10 -9.92 -5.54 -10.81
CA LYS A 10 -9.16 -5.35 -12.05
C LYS A 10 -9.99 -4.76 -13.20
N GLN A 11 -11.16 -4.20 -12.90
CA GLN A 11 -11.93 -3.46 -13.90
C GLN A 11 -11.17 -2.17 -14.23
N GLU A 12 -11.10 -1.85 -15.52
CA GLU A 12 -10.37 -0.68 -16.01
C GLU A 12 -10.89 0.59 -15.32
N GLY A 13 -9.98 1.42 -14.80
CA GLY A 13 -10.32 2.68 -14.13
C GLY A 13 -10.90 2.55 -12.70
N VAL A 14 -11.43 1.40 -12.29
CA VAL A 14 -12.02 1.20 -10.95
C VAL A 14 -10.97 1.34 -9.85
N GLU A 15 -9.83 0.66 -9.97
CA GLU A 15 -8.75 0.73 -8.96
C GLU A 15 -8.18 2.14 -8.85
N LYS A 16 -8.01 2.84 -9.99
CA LYS A 16 -7.59 4.24 -10.03
C LYS A 16 -8.58 5.14 -9.28
N THR A 17 -9.86 5.04 -9.62
CA THR A 17 -10.94 5.84 -9.02
C THR A 17 -11.08 5.55 -7.54
N PHE A 18 -10.90 4.30 -7.13
CA PHE A 18 -10.89 3.91 -5.73
C PHE A 18 -9.74 4.62 -4.98
N LEU A 19 -8.52 4.54 -5.50
CA LEU A 19 -7.35 5.19 -4.91
C LEU A 19 -7.51 6.72 -4.85
N GLU A 20 -7.92 7.35 -5.95
CA GLU A 20 -8.17 8.80 -6.02
C GLU A 20 -9.25 9.24 -5.02
N ALA A 21 -10.36 8.52 -4.96
CA ALA A 21 -11.43 8.80 -3.99
C ALA A 21 -10.91 8.63 -2.56
N CYS A 22 -10.12 7.60 -2.28
CA CYS A 22 -9.54 7.40 -0.96
C CYS A 22 -8.57 8.54 -0.57
N VAL A 23 -7.69 8.97 -1.48
CA VAL A 23 -6.77 10.10 -1.26
C VAL A 23 -7.58 11.37 -0.99
N HIS A 24 -8.56 11.68 -1.84
CA HIS A 24 -9.40 12.85 -1.68
C HIS A 24 -10.13 12.86 -0.33
N GLN A 25 -10.70 11.72 0.08
CA GLN A 25 -11.38 11.60 1.36
C GLN A 25 -10.44 11.82 2.54
N ILE A 26 -9.20 11.33 2.47
CA ILE A 26 -8.20 11.57 3.52
C ILE A 26 -7.80 13.05 3.57
N THR A 27 -7.64 13.71 2.42
CA THR A 27 -7.28 15.13 2.34
C THR A 27 -8.39 16.02 2.89
N VAL A 28 -9.66 15.71 2.60
CA VAL A 28 -10.81 16.53 3.02
C VAL A 28 -11.25 16.23 4.45
N ASN A 29 -11.38 14.96 4.80
CA ASN A 29 -11.97 14.53 6.07
C ASN A 29 -10.95 14.06 7.11
N GLY A 30 -9.67 13.96 6.74
CA GLY A 30 -8.62 13.39 7.58
C GLY A 30 -8.66 11.86 7.65
N ARG A 31 -7.69 11.29 8.37
CA ARG A 31 -7.62 9.84 8.64
C ARG A 31 -8.30 9.48 9.96
N GLU A 32 -8.74 8.24 10.05
CA GLU A 32 -9.09 7.57 11.31
C GLU A 32 -7.99 6.54 11.61
N GLY A 33 -6.96 6.98 12.35
CA GLY A 33 -5.75 6.20 12.54
C GLY A 33 -5.06 5.88 11.20
N SER A 34 -4.95 4.59 10.88
CA SER A 34 -4.38 4.10 9.61
C SER A 34 -5.40 3.79 8.53
N SER A 35 -6.66 4.22 8.68
CA SER A 35 -7.76 3.94 7.76
C SER A 35 -8.59 5.20 7.44
N LEU A 36 -9.59 5.05 6.58
CA LEU A 36 -10.58 6.09 6.30
C LEU A 36 -11.70 6.05 7.36
N LYS A 37 -12.27 7.22 7.65
CA LYS A 37 -13.47 7.38 8.49
C LYS A 37 -14.67 6.63 7.91
N GLN A 38 -15.61 6.22 8.76
CA GLN A 38 -16.82 5.49 8.32
C GLN A 38 -17.62 6.25 7.26
N ALA A 39 -17.78 7.57 7.40
CA ALA A 39 -18.47 8.41 6.42
C ALA A 39 -17.76 8.43 5.06
N SER A 40 -16.43 8.53 5.07
CA SER A 40 -15.60 8.54 3.87
C SER A 40 -15.74 7.27 3.05
N TRP A 41 -15.89 6.10 3.69
CA TRP A 41 -16.14 4.86 2.97
C TRP A 41 -17.44 4.90 2.16
N LYS A 42 -18.49 5.54 2.67
CA LYS A 42 -19.77 5.67 1.93
C LYS A 42 -19.57 6.52 0.67
N THR A 43 -18.88 7.66 0.80
CA THR A 43 -18.58 8.52 -0.36
C THR A 43 -17.70 7.83 -1.40
N VAL A 44 -16.73 7.00 -0.98
CA VAL A 44 -15.92 6.20 -1.92
C VAL A 44 -16.80 5.21 -2.69
N ALA A 45 -17.72 4.51 -2.01
CA ALA A 45 -18.66 3.59 -2.68
C ALA A 45 -19.58 4.32 -3.67
N GLU A 46 -20.08 5.51 -3.31
CA GLU A 46 -20.91 6.33 -4.18
C GLU A 46 -20.16 6.78 -5.43
N ASN A 47 -18.89 7.19 -5.29
CA ASN A 47 -18.03 7.54 -6.43
C ASN A 47 -17.80 6.35 -7.37
N LEU A 48 -17.48 5.18 -6.82
CA LEU A 48 -17.30 3.95 -7.61
C LEU A 48 -18.58 3.54 -8.34
N LYS A 49 -19.73 3.65 -7.67
CA LYS A 49 -21.04 3.38 -8.28
C LYS A 49 -21.34 4.38 -9.39
N THR A 50 -21.08 5.66 -9.19
CA THR A 50 -21.42 6.71 -10.16
C THR A 50 -20.53 6.64 -11.41
N GLN A 51 -19.23 6.41 -11.23
CA GLN A 51 -18.25 6.42 -12.32
C GLN A 51 -18.20 5.12 -13.10
N HIS A 52 -18.34 3.97 -12.41
CA HIS A 52 -18.10 2.64 -12.99
C HIS A 52 -19.29 1.69 -12.84
N ASN A 53 -20.42 2.14 -12.31
CA ASN A 53 -21.53 1.29 -11.88
C ASN A 53 -21.07 0.15 -10.93
N PHE A 54 -19.99 0.42 -10.19
CA PHE A 54 -19.30 -0.58 -9.37
C PHE A 54 -19.81 -0.55 -7.94
N ILE A 55 -20.67 -1.51 -7.60
CA ILE A 55 -21.34 -1.60 -6.30
C ILE A 55 -20.47 -2.44 -5.36
N VAL A 56 -19.97 -1.80 -4.30
CA VAL A 56 -19.16 -2.44 -3.27
C VAL A 56 -19.61 -2.09 -1.87
N GLU A 57 -19.49 -3.07 -0.98
CA GLU A 57 -19.72 -2.88 0.44
C GLU A 57 -18.47 -2.33 1.14
N GLN A 58 -18.66 -1.64 2.26
CA GLN A 58 -17.56 -1.12 3.07
C GLN A 58 -16.52 -2.19 3.44
N ARG A 59 -16.96 -3.40 3.77
CA ARG A 59 -16.07 -4.52 4.09
C ARG A 59 -15.18 -4.91 2.90
N GLN A 60 -15.73 -4.89 1.68
CA GLN A 60 -14.99 -5.23 0.47
C GLN A 60 -13.93 -4.16 0.16
N MET A 61 -14.31 -2.89 0.31
CA MET A 61 -13.39 -1.76 0.17
C MET A 61 -12.27 -1.81 1.21
N LYS A 62 -12.58 -2.05 2.49
CA LYS A 62 -11.58 -2.20 3.56
C LYS A 62 -10.61 -3.34 3.28
N ASN A 63 -11.12 -4.51 2.92
CA ASN A 63 -10.26 -5.65 2.58
C ASN A 63 -9.32 -5.34 1.39
N HIS A 64 -9.82 -4.63 0.37
CA HIS A 64 -9.01 -4.22 -0.77
C HIS A 64 -7.97 -3.16 -0.39
N TYR A 65 -8.36 -2.19 0.44
CA TYR A 65 -7.46 -1.19 1.01
C TYR A 65 -6.33 -1.82 1.82
N ASP A 66 -6.64 -2.77 2.71
CA ASP A 66 -5.64 -3.48 3.51
C ASP A 66 -4.70 -4.33 2.64
N PHE A 67 -5.25 -4.96 1.58
CA PHE A 67 -4.45 -5.66 0.57
C PHE A 67 -3.48 -4.72 -0.15
N LEU A 68 -3.95 -3.56 -0.62
CA LEU A 68 -3.12 -2.54 -1.26
C LEU A 68 -2.07 -1.99 -0.30
N LYS A 69 -2.43 -1.77 0.97
CA LYS A 69 -1.49 -1.34 2.01
C LYS A 69 -0.37 -2.36 2.24
N GLY A 70 -0.71 -3.65 2.35
CA GLY A 70 0.28 -4.73 2.49
C GLY A 70 1.19 -4.86 1.27
N LYS A 71 0.60 -4.72 0.07
CA LYS A 71 1.32 -4.69 -1.21
C LYS A 71 2.25 -3.47 -1.31
N PHE A 72 1.80 -2.29 -0.90
CA PHE A 72 2.61 -1.07 -0.85
C PHE A 72 3.77 -1.19 0.14
N ALA A 73 3.53 -1.74 1.34
CA ALA A 73 4.59 -1.95 2.32
C ALA A 73 5.69 -2.91 1.80
N ALA A 74 5.29 -3.98 1.11
CA ALA A 74 6.23 -4.87 0.42
C ALA A 74 7.00 -4.12 -0.68
N TRP A 75 6.30 -3.32 -1.48
CA TRP A 75 6.90 -2.54 -2.57
C TRP A 75 7.91 -1.51 -2.02
N LEU A 76 7.58 -0.83 -0.92
CA LEU A 76 8.46 0.13 -0.28
C LEU A 76 9.73 -0.53 0.28
N LYS A 77 9.58 -1.73 0.89
CA LYS A 77 10.72 -2.53 1.36
C LYS A 77 11.66 -2.91 0.22
N LEU A 78 11.13 -3.38 -0.90
CA LEU A 78 11.93 -3.71 -2.09
C LEU A 78 12.56 -2.46 -2.71
N LYS A 79 11.83 -1.35 -2.77
CA LYS A 79 12.31 -0.08 -3.34
C LYS A 79 13.46 0.53 -2.53
N ASN A 80 13.41 0.38 -1.20
CA ASN A 80 14.47 0.85 -0.31
C ASN A 80 15.67 -0.10 -0.22
N LYS A 81 15.64 -1.23 -0.93
CA LYS A 81 16.78 -2.14 -0.99
C LYS A 81 17.92 -1.48 -1.77
N THR A 82 19.14 -1.60 -1.25
CA THR A 82 20.35 -1.05 -1.86
C THR A 82 20.51 -1.54 -3.30
N GLY A 83 20.93 -0.66 -4.20
CA GLY A 83 21.29 -1.04 -5.58
C GLY A 83 20.32 -0.60 -6.68
N ASN A 84 19.44 0.37 -6.44
CA ASN A 84 18.50 0.91 -7.44
C ASN A 84 17.74 -0.20 -8.19
N VAL A 85 17.27 -1.19 -7.45
CA VAL A 85 16.60 -2.37 -8.01
C VAL A 85 15.21 -2.04 -8.56
N TYR A 86 14.69 -0.83 -8.36
CA TYR A 86 13.37 -0.41 -8.83
C TYR A 86 13.48 0.53 -10.03
N ASP A 87 12.79 0.18 -11.11
CA ASP A 87 12.64 1.04 -12.28
C ASP A 87 11.24 1.71 -12.26
N PRO A 88 11.16 3.05 -12.07
CA PRO A 88 9.90 3.77 -12.03
C PRO A 88 9.23 3.89 -13.41
N VAL A 89 9.97 3.73 -14.52
CA VAL A 89 9.43 3.84 -15.89
C VAL A 89 8.64 2.58 -16.24
N THR A 90 9.22 1.41 -15.92
CA THR A 90 8.56 0.11 -16.17
C THR A 90 7.74 -0.37 -14.98
N ASN A 91 7.79 0.34 -13.84
CA ASN A 91 7.16 -0.03 -12.57
C ASN A 91 7.51 -1.47 -12.14
N SER A 92 8.78 -1.85 -12.30
CA SER A 92 9.26 -3.21 -12.08
C SER A 92 10.50 -3.24 -11.18
N PHE A 93 10.77 -4.40 -10.60
CA PHE A 93 11.98 -4.65 -9.83
C PHE A 93 12.92 -5.57 -10.60
N ASN A 94 14.17 -5.12 -10.77
CA ASN A 94 15.24 -5.89 -11.37
C ASN A 94 15.98 -6.70 -10.29
N LEU A 95 15.31 -7.73 -9.77
CA LEU A 95 15.85 -8.66 -8.77
C LEU A 95 16.13 -10.02 -9.42
N SER A 96 17.15 -10.72 -8.93
CA SER A 96 17.42 -12.10 -9.33
C SER A 96 16.35 -13.06 -8.77
N GLU A 97 16.23 -14.26 -9.34
CA GLU A 97 15.25 -15.26 -8.89
C GLU A 97 15.45 -15.61 -7.41
N GLU A 98 16.71 -15.73 -6.99
CA GLU A 98 17.11 -16.05 -5.62
C GLU A 98 16.63 -14.98 -4.64
N GLU A 99 16.75 -13.70 -5.03
CA GLU A 99 16.29 -12.58 -4.22
C GLU A 99 14.77 -12.54 -4.13
N TRP A 100 14.07 -12.78 -5.24
CA TRP A 100 12.61 -12.92 -5.22
C TRP A 100 12.16 -14.02 -4.25
N GLN A 101 12.82 -15.17 -4.24
CA GLN A 101 12.50 -16.27 -3.31
C GLN A 101 12.73 -15.90 -1.85
N ILE A 102 13.81 -15.16 -1.54
CA ILE A 102 14.10 -14.68 -0.18
C ILE A 102 13.02 -13.70 0.27
N GLU A 103 12.66 -12.74 -0.56
CA GLU A 103 11.66 -11.72 -0.23
C GLU A 103 10.24 -12.31 -0.15
N MET A 104 9.90 -13.29 -1.00
CA MET A 104 8.63 -14.02 -0.94
C MET A 104 8.47 -14.81 0.36
N LYS A 105 9.56 -15.39 0.90
CA LYS A 105 9.54 -16.04 2.21
C LYS A 105 9.31 -15.04 3.36
N SER A 106 9.80 -13.81 3.21
CA SER A 106 9.63 -12.76 4.22
C SER A 106 8.25 -12.12 4.17
N ASN A 107 7.68 -11.92 2.98
CA ASN A 107 6.43 -11.19 2.82
C ASN A 107 5.56 -11.78 1.69
N LYS A 108 4.39 -12.32 2.07
CA LYS A 108 3.41 -12.92 1.15
C LYS A 108 2.91 -11.99 0.04
N TYR A 109 3.04 -10.66 0.19
CA TYR A 109 2.63 -9.71 -0.84
C TYR A 109 3.68 -9.50 -1.94
N VAL A 110 4.91 -9.99 -1.75
CA VAL A 110 5.98 -9.94 -2.75
C VAL A 110 5.63 -10.78 -3.97
N GLU A 111 5.01 -11.94 -3.77
CA GLU A 111 4.51 -12.78 -4.87
C GLU A 111 3.48 -12.01 -5.72
N ALA A 112 2.56 -11.30 -5.05
CA ALA A 112 1.56 -10.50 -5.71
C ALA A 112 2.16 -9.30 -6.47
N LEU A 113 3.26 -8.71 -5.97
CA LEU A 113 4.02 -7.66 -6.66
C LEU A 113 4.75 -8.18 -7.88
N ARG A 114 5.33 -9.37 -7.79
CA ARG A 114 6.03 -10.03 -8.89
C ARG A 114 5.07 -10.36 -10.03
N SER A 115 3.87 -10.86 -9.70
CA SER A 115 2.85 -11.19 -10.70
C SER A 115 2.18 -9.96 -11.30
N ALA A 116 1.94 -8.93 -10.49
CA ALA A 116 1.34 -7.69 -10.94
C ALA A 116 1.96 -6.52 -10.18
N PRO A 117 2.57 -5.53 -10.87
CA PRO A 117 3.20 -4.42 -10.17
C PRO A 117 2.17 -3.59 -9.39
N LEU A 118 2.66 -2.72 -8.51
CA LEU A 118 1.77 -1.85 -7.73
C LEU A 118 1.15 -0.82 -8.68
N ALA A 119 -0.17 -0.87 -8.86
CA ALA A 119 -0.88 0.10 -9.67
C ALA A 119 -0.85 1.48 -9.00
N PHE A 120 -0.57 2.52 -9.79
CA PHE A 120 -0.53 3.92 -9.34
C PHE A 120 0.31 4.13 -8.07
N PRO A 121 1.65 3.89 -8.14
CA PRO A 121 2.52 3.99 -6.97
C PRO A 121 2.46 5.38 -6.31
N GLU A 122 2.31 6.45 -7.09
CA GLU A 122 2.16 7.81 -6.56
C GLU A 122 0.90 8.00 -5.71
N LEU A 123 -0.24 7.45 -6.14
CA LEU A 123 -1.47 7.48 -5.35
C LEU A 123 -1.33 6.64 -4.08
N CYS A 124 -0.66 5.49 -4.18
CA CYS A 124 -0.36 4.66 -3.02
C CYS A 124 0.55 5.38 -2.01
N CYS A 125 1.58 6.10 -2.47
CA CYS A 125 2.42 6.92 -1.59
C CYS A 125 1.57 7.97 -0.86
N GLN A 126 0.79 8.79 -1.58
CA GLN A 126 -0.09 9.78 -0.94
C GLN A 126 -1.05 9.14 0.07
N LEU A 127 -1.57 7.96 -0.26
CA LEU A 127 -2.55 7.26 0.56
C LEU A 127 -1.97 6.59 1.80
N PHE A 128 -0.76 6.04 1.74
CA PHE A 128 -0.19 5.18 2.78
C PHE A 128 1.05 5.76 3.48
N GLU A 129 1.88 6.56 2.79
CA GLU A 129 3.16 7.08 3.30
C GLU A 129 2.97 8.00 4.52
N GLY A 130 1.93 8.85 4.52
CA GLY A 130 1.59 9.65 5.71
C GLY A 130 0.87 8.88 6.82
N SER A 131 0.48 7.61 6.60
CA SER A 131 -0.13 6.74 7.62
C SER A 131 0.91 5.89 8.34
N THR A 132 2.02 5.62 7.65
CA THR A 132 3.24 5.08 8.25
C THR A 132 3.92 6.22 9.00
N SER A 133 3.51 6.46 10.26
CA SER A 133 4.46 7.03 11.20
C SER A 133 5.72 6.19 11.09
N ASN A 134 6.80 6.86 10.75
CA ASN A 134 8.10 6.30 10.52
C ASN A 134 8.61 5.66 11.83
N GLY A 135 8.14 4.45 12.14
CA GLY A 135 8.72 3.56 13.15
C GLY A 135 9.97 2.88 12.60
N PHE A 136 10.78 3.61 11.81
CA PHE A 136 12.17 3.25 11.64
C PHE A 136 12.87 3.81 12.87
N ASP A 137 13.01 2.92 13.86
CA ASP A 137 13.74 3.15 15.08
C ASP A 137 15.01 3.95 14.78
N SER A 138 15.13 5.03 15.53
CA SER A 138 16.34 5.83 15.61
C SER A 138 17.47 4.91 16.06
N TRP A 139 18.28 4.43 15.11
CA TRP A 139 19.61 3.90 15.42
C TRP A 139 20.48 5.10 15.80
N GLY A 140 20.27 5.62 17.01
CA GLY A 140 21.25 6.49 17.64
C GLY A 140 22.52 5.66 17.81
N PRO A 141 23.69 6.13 17.37
CA PRO A 141 24.92 5.45 17.72
C PRO A 141 25.05 5.61 19.24
N SER A 142 24.90 4.51 19.99
CA SER A 142 25.36 4.47 21.37
C SER A 142 26.87 4.61 21.33
N SER A 143 27.37 5.85 21.29
CA SER A 143 28.73 6.17 21.67
C SER A 143 28.82 5.95 23.18
N THR A 144 29.04 4.70 23.56
CA THR A 144 29.59 4.40 24.87
C THR A 144 31.07 4.79 24.81
N LEU A 145 31.34 6.07 25.04
CA LEU A 145 32.62 6.50 25.58
C LEU A 145 32.67 6.04 27.04
N PRO A 146 33.73 5.34 27.44
CA PRO A 146 34.27 5.54 28.77
C PRO A 146 35.66 6.18 28.65
N HIS A 147 35.75 7.41 29.13
CA HIS A 147 36.98 8.04 29.62
C HIS A 147 36.91 8.02 31.15
N PRO A 148 38.02 8.30 31.86
CA PRO A 148 39.16 7.47 32.23
C PRO A 148 39.04 7.05 33.72
N SER A 149 39.96 6.25 34.25
CA SER A 149 40.31 6.29 35.69
C SER A 149 41.72 5.75 35.89
N GLU A 150 42.56 6.67 36.40
CA GLU A 150 43.90 6.57 37.04
C GLU A 150 44.94 5.56 36.55
#